data_AF-A0A2N5CD46-F1
#
_entry.id   AF-A0A2N5CD46-F1
#
_cell.length_a   1.000
_cell.length_b   1.000
_cell.length_c   1.000
_cell.angle_alpha   90.00
_cell.angle_beta   90.00
_cell.angle_gamma   90.00
#
_symmetry.space_group_name_H-M   'P 1'
#
loop_
_entity.id
_entity.type
_entity.pdbx_description
1 polymer ?
#
loop_
_entity_poly.entity_id
_entity_poly.type
_entity_poly.pdbx_seq_one_letter_code
_entity_poly.pdbx_strand_id
1 'polypeptide(L)'
;MPSIDYQTAFQLAPVGLVLSRARTIEDCNDEVCRIFGTTRDALMGQSFQVLYPTADEFERTGARIVPVMNTKGLYSDERIMKRASGELFWCHVTGRALDRNDPLGAGIWSFEDLSQKRPVTAELTARERDIAAQLVEGKTSKQIGKLLAISPRTVDIYRARLMKKYGAHTAVDLVQRLVNH
;
A
#
# COMPACT_ATOMS: atom_id res chain seq x y z
N MET A 1 32.77 12.78 -14.06
CA MET A 1 31.40 12.45 -13.63
C MET A 1 31.46 11.12 -12.92
N PRO A 2 30.85 10.94 -11.74
CA PRO A 2 30.77 9.63 -11.12
C PRO A 2 30.07 8.65 -12.07
N SER A 3 30.54 7.40 -12.12
CA SER A 3 29.96 6.35 -12.96
C SER A 3 28.58 5.97 -12.44
N ILE A 4 27.59 5.86 -13.34
CA ILE A 4 26.28 5.31 -13.00
C ILE A 4 26.46 3.82 -12.71
N ASP A 5 26.27 3.43 -11.45
CA ASP A 5 26.35 2.04 -10.97
C ASP A 5 25.04 1.63 -10.26
N TYR A 6 24.99 0.40 -9.74
CA TYR A 6 23.79 -0.11 -9.06
C TYR A 6 23.44 0.68 -7.79
N GLN A 7 24.44 1.17 -7.06
CA GLN A 7 24.21 1.97 -5.84
C GLN A 7 23.61 3.33 -6.20
N THR A 8 24.15 3.97 -7.23
CA THR A 8 23.64 5.23 -7.79
C THR A 8 22.21 5.04 -8.31
N ALA A 9 21.94 3.93 -9.02
CA ALA A 9 20.60 3.61 -9.51
C ALA A 9 19.59 3.40 -8.37
N PHE A 10 19.99 2.74 -7.27
CA PHE A 10 19.14 2.57 -6.09
C PHE A 10 18.85 3.91 -5.41
N GLN A 11 19.89 4.71 -5.15
CA GLN A 11 19.75 5.97 -4.43
C GLN A 11 18.97 7.04 -5.21
N LEU A 12 19.19 7.11 -6.53
CA LEU A 12 18.55 8.13 -7.40
C LEU A 12 17.28 7.63 -8.10
N ALA A 13 16.78 6.43 -7.79
CA ALA A 13 15.54 5.94 -8.37
C ALA A 13 14.38 6.92 -8.07
N PRO A 14 13.56 7.29 -9.07
CA PRO A 14 12.41 8.20 -8.88
C PRO A 14 11.21 7.52 -8.21
N VAL A 15 11.45 6.40 -7.51
CA VAL A 15 10.48 5.63 -6.74
C VAL A 15 11.14 5.25 -5.42
N GLY A 16 10.35 5.16 -4.36
CA GLY A 16 10.88 4.76 -3.07
C GLY A 16 11.25 3.28 -3.10
N LEU A 17 12.53 2.92 -2.96
CA LEU A 17 13.00 1.54 -2.91
C LEU A 17 13.39 1.12 -1.49
N VAL A 18 12.95 -0.08 -1.10
CA VAL A 18 13.31 -0.71 0.17
C VAL A 18 13.84 -2.11 -0.09
N LEU A 19 15.00 -2.42 0.49
CA LEU A 19 15.48 -3.78 0.70
C LEU A 19 14.97 -4.26 2.05
N SER A 20 14.38 -5.45 2.10
CA SER A 20 13.76 -5.95 3.32
C SER A 20 14.00 -7.44 3.52
N ARG A 21 13.88 -7.88 4.76
CA ARG A 21 13.82 -9.28 5.15
C ARG A 21 12.79 -9.47 6.25
N ALA A 22 11.91 -10.46 6.12
CA ALA A 22 10.86 -10.73 7.12
C ALA A 22 10.01 -9.48 7.43
N ARG A 23 9.77 -8.64 6.40
CA ARG A 23 9.12 -7.32 6.49
C ARG A 23 9.84 -6.30 7.39
N THR A 24 11.13 -6.48 7.66
CA THR A 24 12.00 -5.50 8.32
C THR A 24 12.87 -4.80 7.29
N ILE A 25 13.02 -3.49 7.41
CA ILE A 25 13.81 -2.63 6.51
C ILE A 25 15.30 -2.89 6.76
N GLU A 26 15.99 -3.46 5.77
CA GLU A 26 17.45 -3.67 5.79
C GLU A 26 18.19 -2.53 5.07
N ASP A 27 17.56 -1.88 4.09
CA ASP A 27 18.06 -0.64 3.46
C ASP A 27 16.93 0.11 2.76
N CYS A 28 17.09 1.40 2.52
CA CYS A 28 16.17 2.23 1.75
C CYS A 28 16.89 3.36 1.02
N ASN A 29 16.28 3.86 -0.06
CA ASN A 29 16.78 5.05 -0.75
C ASN A 29 16.17 6.35 -0.20
N ASP A 30 16.74 7.48 -0.63
CA ASP A 30 16.30 8.82 -0.25
C ASP A 30 14.83 9.08 -0.60
N GLU A 31 14.34 8.50 -1.70
CA GLU A 31 12.96 8.70 -2.14
C GLU A 31 11.93 8.07 -1.19
N VAL A 32 12.21 6.91 -0.58
CA VAL A 32 11.34 6.37 0.51
C VAL A 32 11.29 7.35 1.67
N CYS A 33 12.45 7.88 2.07
CA CYS A 33 12.53 8.82 3.19
C CYS A 33 11.68 10.08 2.90
N ARG A 34 11.77 10.60 1.67
CA ARG A 34 10.97 11.73 1.20
C ARG A 34 9.47 11.42 1.20
N ILE A 35 9.06 10.28 0.63
CA ILE A 35 7.66 9.84 0.59
C ILE A 35 7.12 9.67 2.01
N PHE A 36 7.83 9.01 2.92
CA PHE A 36 7.29 8.77 4.26
C PHE A 36 7.53 9.92 5.25
N GLY A 37 8.23 10.99 4.83
CA GLY A 37 8.54 12.15 5.68
C GLY A 37 9.39 11.79 6.88
N THR A 38 10.37 10.90 6.68
CA THR A 38 11.21 10.31 7.74
C THR A 38 12.68 10.31 7.32
N THR A 39 13.57 9.87 8.20
CA THR A 39 14.99 9.69 7.90
C THR A 39 15.32 8.22 7.71
N ARG A 40 16.43 7.95 7.00
CA ARG A 40 16.96 6.59 6.85
C ARG A 40 17.22 5.96 8.21
N ASP A 41 17.92 6.66 9.11
CA ASP A 41 18.24 6.15 10.46
C ASP A 41 17.01 5.75 11.27
N ALA A 42 15.89 6.45 11.09
CA ALA A 42 14.62 6.10 11.74
C ALA A 42 13.95 4.85 11.13
N LEU A 43 14.27 4.50 9.87
CA LEU A 43 13.71 3.35 9.18
C LEU A 43 14.55 2.08 9.31
N MET A 44 15.88 2.19 9.40
CA MET A 44 16.77 1.04 9.47
C MET A 44 16.39 0.10 10.62
N GLY A 45 16.20 -1.19 10.31
CA GLY A 45 15.83 -2.21 11.30
C GLY A 45 14.38 -2.14 11.78
N GLN A 46 13.57 -1.18 11.32
CA GLN A 46 12.15 -1.13 11.65
C GLN A 46 11.34 -2.12 10.82
N SER A 47 10.26 -2.63 11.42
CA SER A 47 9.22 -3.34 10.68
C SER A 47 8.48 -2.39 9.75
N PHE A 48 8.08 -2.87 8.57
CA PHE A 48 7.18 -2.17 7.65
C PHE A 48 5.91 -1.64 8.33
N GLN A 49 5.49 -2.22 9.45
CA GLN A 49 4.35 -1.77 10.25
C GLN A 49 4.37 -0.25 10.54
N VAL A 50 5.55 0.37 10.70
CA VAL A 50 5.64 1.82 10.97
C VAL A 50 5.06 2.68 9.84
N LEU A 51 5.06 2.14 8.61
CA LEU A 51 4.53 2.77 7.39
C LEU A 51 3.00 2.62 7.25
N TYR A 52 2.36 1.82 8.11
CA TYR A 52 0.93 1.54 8.04
C TYR A 52 0.13 2.45 8.99
N PRO A 53 -1.16 2.70 8.66
CA PRO A 53 -2.05 3.43 9.55
C PRO A 53 -2.25 2.70 10.89
N THR A 54 -2.36 1.37 10.86
CA THR A 54 -2.55 0.52 12.05
C THR A 54 -1.84 -0.84 11.92
N ALA A 55 -1.57 -1.48 13.06
CA ALA A 55 -1.01 -2.84 13.09
C ALA A 55 -1.95 -3.87 12.45
N ASP A 56 -3.26 -3.74 12.66
CA ASP A 56 -4.26 -4.63 12.06
C ASP A 56 -4.26 -4.57 10.52
N GLU A 57 -4.03 -3.39 9.94
CA GLU A 57 -3.90 -3.22 8.49
C GLU A 57 -2.61 -3.84 7.96
N PHE A 58 -1.51 -3.74 8.71
CA PHE A 58 -0.25 -4.39 8.39
C PHE A 58 -0.39 -5.91 8.34
N GLU A 59 -1.01 -6.52 9.36
CA GLU A 59 -1.18 -7.98 9.41
C GLU A 59 -2.13 -8.49 8.32
N ARG A 60 -3.27 -7.83 8.14
CA ARG A 60 -4.24 -8.24 7.10
C ARG A 60 -3.68 -8.06 5.70
N THR A 61 -2.88 -7.03 5.46
CA THR A 61 -2.21 -6.85 4.17
C THR A 61 -1.14 -7.92 3.96
N GLY A 62 -0.34 -8.25 4.98
CA GLY A 62 0.61 -9.37 4.94
C GLY A 62 -0.05 -10.69 4.53
N ALA A 63 -1.18 -11.03 5.17
CA ALA A 63 -1.95 -12.23 4.84
C ALA A 63 -2.48 -12.26 3.39
N ARG A 64 -2.74 -11.10 2.78
CA ARG A 64 -3.14 -10.99 1.35
C ARG A 64 -1.96 -11.09 0.38
N ILE A 65 -0.80 -10.58 0.75
CA ILE A 65 0.40 -10.58 -0.09
C ILE A 65 0.86 -12.00 -0.38
N VAL A 66 0.95 -12.84 0.66
CA VAL A 66 1.48 -14.22 0.60
C VAL A 66 0.90 -15.04 -0.56
N PRO A 67 -0.43 -15.23 -0.70
CA PRO A 67 -0.98 -16.06 -1.77
C PRO A 67 -0.73 -15.48 -3.17
N VAL A 68 -0.74 -14.16 -3.32
CA VAL A 68 -0.49 -13.48 -4.61
C VAL A 68 0.97 -13.68 -5.02
N MET A 69 1.89 -13.46 -4.09
CA MET A 69 3.32 -13.56 -4.35
C MET A 69 3.76 -15.02 -4.58
N ASN A 70 3.20 -15.99 -3.85
CA ASN A 70 3.43 -17.42 -4.10
C ASN A 70 3.03 -17.82 -5.53
N THR A 71 1.96 -17.23 -6.06
CA THR A 71 1.45 -17.57 -7.40
C THR A 71 2.25 -16.88 -8.51
N LYS A 72 2.64 -15.62 -8.32
CA LYS A 72 3.16 -14.76 -9.40
C LYS A 72 4.65 -14.41 -9.27
N GLY A 73 5.25 -14.56 -8.09
CA GLY A 73 6.59 -14.05 -7.77
C GLY A 73 6.70 -12.52 -7.72
N LEU A 74 5.58 -11.81 -7.90
CA LEU A 74 5.45 -10.35 -7.89
C LEU A 74 4.13 -9.99 -7.22
N TYR A 75 4.15 -8.92 -6.44
CA TYR A 75 2.99 -8.30 -5.82
C TYR A 75 2.83 -6.86 -6.31
N SER A 76 1.59 -6.40 -6.45
CA SER A 76 1.23 -5.03 -6.76
C SER A 76 -0.15 -4.75 -6.18
N ASP A 77 -0.31 -3.64 -5.46
CA ASP A 77 -1.60 -3.06 -5.10
C ASP A 77 -1.51 -1.54 -4.91
N GLU A 78 -2.65 -0.87 -4.90
CA GLU A 78 -2.78 0.49 -4.39
C GLU A 78 -3.49 0.48 -3.02
N ARG A 79 -2.88 1.14 -2.03
CA ARG A 79 -3.40 1.17 -0.66
C ARG A 79 -3.12 2.50 0.03
N ILE A 80 -3.83 2.75 1.12
CA ILE A 80 -3.56 3.92 1.97
C ILE A 80 -2.47 3.57 2.98
N MET A 81 -1.40 4.35 2.96
CA MET A 81 -0.25 4.28 3.86
C MET A 81 -0.20 5.51 4.76
N LYS A 82 0.73 5.55 5.72
CA LYS A 82 0.85 6.62 6.71
C LYS A 82 2.26 7.20 6.72
N ARG A 83 2.40 8.53 6.63
CA ARG A 83 3.67 9.24 6.82
C ARG A 83 4.04 9.29 8.31
N ALA A 84 5.29 9.65 8.63
CA ALA A 84 5.74 9.81 10.02
C ALA A 84 4.93 10.89 10.78
N SER A 85 4.42 11.91 10.07
CA SER A 85 3.51 12.94 10.61
C SER A 85 2.13 12.41 11.02
N GLY A 86 1.76 11.19 10.59
CA GLY A 86 0.42 10.64 10.73
C GLY A 86 -0.50 10.89 9.53
N GLU A 87 -0.06 11.69 8.54
CA GLU A 87 -0.80 11.92 7.30
C GLU A 87 -1.05 10.61 6.56
N LEU A 88 -2.29 10.40 6.12
CA LEU A 88 -2.69 9.26 5.29
C LEU A 88 -2.60 9.63 3.82
N PHE A 89 -2.04 8.73 3.01
CA PHE A 89 -1.89 8.95 1.58
C PHE A 89 -2.05 7.67 0.77
N TRP A 90 -2.53 7.79 -0.48
CA TRP A 90 -2.54 6.68 -1.42
C TRP A 90 -1.12 6.40 -1.91
N CYS A 91 -0.74 5.12 -1.87
CA CYS A 91 0.54 4.63 -2.31
C CYS A 91 0.31 3.43 -3.24
N HIS A 92 0.97 3.45 -4.40
CA HIS A 92 1.14 2.22 -5.18
C HIS A 92 2.34 1.48 -4.61
N VAL A 93 2.16 0.19 -4.30
CA VAL A 93 3.18 -0.63 -3.66
C VAL A 93 3.38 -1.88 -4.48
N THR A 94 4.61 -2.08 -4.94
CA THR A 94 5.00 -3.34 -5.58
C THR A 94 6.09 -4.03 -4.79
N GLY A 95 6.13 -5.35 -4.87
CA GLY A 95 7.07 -6.15 -4.10
C GLY A 95 7.47 -7.40 -4.85
N ARG A 96 8.74 -7.78 -4.72
CA ARG A 96 9.28 -9.03 -5.26
C ARG A 96 10.14 -9.70 -4.19
N ALA A 97 9.80 -10.92 -3.83
CA ALA A 97 10.66 -11.76 -3.01
C ALA A 97 11.84 -12.30 -3.84
N LEU A 98 12.97 -12.49 -3.16
CA LEU A 98 14.13 -13.18 -3.71
C LEU A 98 13.86 -14.68 -3.82
N ASP A 99 13.22 -15.27 -2.80
CA ASP A 99 12.76 -16.66 -2.80
C ASP A 99 11.22 -16.70 -2.89
N ARG A 100 10.70 -17.45 -3.87
CA ARG A 100 9.25 -17.61 -4.06
C ARG A 100 8.60 -18.47 -2.98
N ASN A 101 9.37 -19.32 -2.29
CA ASN A 101 8.88 -20.13 -1.17
C ASN A 101 8.87 -19.34 0.14
N ASP A 102 9.49 -18.17 0.17
CA ASP A 102 9.49 -17.24 1.31
C ASP A 102 9.04 -15.82 0.86
N PRO A 103 7.75 -15.65 0.54
CA PRO A 103 7.22 -14.44 -0.09
C PRO A 103 7.34 -13.17 0.78
N LEU A 104 7.50 -13.31 2.09
CA LEU A 104 7.70 -12.17 3.01
C LEU A 104 9.13 -12.12 3.57
N GLY A 105 10.01 -12.99 3.08
CA GLY A 105 11.43 -13.06 3.41
C GLY A 105 12.22 -11.92 2.80
N ALA A 106 13.39 -12.24 2.24
CA ALA A 106 14.21 -11.26 1.56
C ALA A 106 13.51 -10.76 0.30
N GLY A 107 13.44 -9.45 0.10
CA GLY A 107 12.72 -8.88 -1.03
C GLY A 107 13.03 -7.42 -1.28
N ILE A 108 12.68 -6.98 -2.49
CA ILE A 108 12.71 -5.58 -2.92
C ILE A 108 11.28 -5.08 -3.00
N TRP A 109 11.03 -3.93 -2.40
CA TRP A 109 9.75 -3.24 -2.43
C TRP A 109 9.92 -1.86 -3.06
N SER A 110 8.92 -1.44 -3.82
CA SER A 110 8.84 -0.06 -4.30
C SER A 110 7.54 0.61 -3.85
N PHE A 111 7.63 1.91 -3.63
CA PHE A 111 6.57 2.79 -3.14
C PHE A 111 6.48 4.01 -4.04
N GLU A 112 5.31 4.25 -4.61
CA GLU A 112 5.02 5.44 -5.40
C GLU A 112 3.90 6.24 -4.71
N ASP A 113 4.18 7.51 -4.42
CA ASP A 113 3.22 8.41 -3.79
C ASP A 113 2.18 8.88 -4.81
N LEU A 114 0.91 8.52 -4.58
CA LEU A 114 -0.22 8.90 -5.42
C LEU A 114 -0.99 10.11 -4.88
N SER A 115 -0.58 10.69 -3.74
CA SER A 115 -1.31 11.75 -3.03
C SER A 115 -1.62 12.97 -3.90
N GLN A 116 -0.74 13.33 -4.84
CA GLN A 116 -1.00 14.46 -5.74
C GLN A 116 -2.14 14.23 -6.73
N LYS A 117 -2.38 12.97 -7.13
CA LYS A 117 -3.47 12.60 -8.05
C LYS A 117 -4.71 12.09 -7.32
N ARG A 118 -4.52 11.68 -6.05
CA ARG A 118 -5.48 10.96 -5.23
C ARG A 118 -5.31 11.39 -3.77
N PRO A 119 -5.75 12.59 -3.40
CA PRO A 119 -5.73 13.01 -2.00
C PRO A 119 -6.69 12.15 -1.16
N VAL A 120 -6.27 11.80 0.06
CA VAL A 120 -7.17 11.17 1.05
C VAL A 120 -7.96 12.29 1.74
N THR A 121 -9.10 12.65 1.16
CA THR A 121 -9.91 13.80 1.58
C THR A 121 -10.91 13.51 2.71
N ALA A 122 -11.19 12.23 2.97
CA ALA A 122 -12.16 11.81 3.97
C ALA A 122 -11.47 11.03 5.10
N GLU A 123 -11.95 11.23 6.33
CA GLU A 123 -11.57 10.38 7.46
C GLU A 123 -12.17 8.98 7.29
N LEU A 124 -11.32 8.02 6.98
CA LEU A 124 -11.71 6.61 6.81
C LEU A 124 -11.34 5.80 8.04
N THR A 125 -12.21 4.89 8.44
CA THR A 125 -11.87 3.81 9.37
C THR A 125 -10.95 2.80 8.70
N ALA A 126 -10.27 1.95 9.48
CA ALA A 126 -9.41 0.90 8.93
C ALA A 126 -10.16 0.01 7.91
N ARG A 127 -11.40 -0.40 8.23
CA ARG A 127 -12.20 -1.21 7.31
C ARG A 127 -12.62 -0.46 6.05
N GLU A 128 -12.97 0.82 6.15
CA GLU A 128 -13.26 1.62 4.97
C GLU A 128 -12.04 1.76 4.06
N ARG A 129 -10.83 1.90 4.62
CA ARG A 129 -9.58 1.92 3.84
C ARG A 129 -9.33 0.61 3.09
N ASP A 130 -9.57 -0.55 3.72
CA ASP A 130 -9.43 -1.82 3.01
C ASP A 130 -10.42 -1.95 1.87
N ILE A 131 -11.68 -1.58 2.12
CA ILE A 131 -12.73 -1.67 1.10
C ILE A 131 -12.39 -0.71 -0.05
N ALA A 132 -11.99 0.53 0.25
CA ALA A 132 -11.56 1.50 -0.75
C ALA A 132 -10.40 0.96 -1.60
N ALA A 133 -9.35 0.40 -0.98
CA ALA A 133 -8.24 -0.21 -1.70
C ALA A 133 -8.70 -1.32 -2.66
N GLN A 134 -9.61 -2.20 -2.21
CA GLN A 134 -10.12 -3.25 -3.08
C GLN A 134 -11.06 -2.76 -4.20
N LEU A 135 -11.77 -1.66 -3.99
CA LEU A 135 -12.60 -1.03 -5.01
C LEU A 135 -11.77 -0.39 -6.12
N VAL A 136 -10.68 0.28 -5.75
CA VAL A 136 -9.71 0.87 -6.69
C VAL A 136 -9.07 -0.22 -7.56
N GLU A 137 -8.80 -1.39 -6.97
CA GLU A 137 -8.36 -2.60 -7.67
C GLU A 137 -9.45 -3.27 -8.54
N GLY A 138 -10.63 -2.65 -8.70
CA GLY A 138 -11.71 -3.14 -9.54
C GLY A 138 -12.46 -4.36 -9.00
N LYS A 139 -12.29 -4.72 -7.72
CA LYS A 139 -12.94 -5.91 -7.15
C LYS A 139 -14.43 -5.68 -6.88
N THR A 140 -15.25 -6.66 -7.23
CA THR A 140 -16.69 -6.69 -6.91
C THR A 140 -16.95 -6.95 -5.42
N SER A 141 -18.13 -6.58 -4.90
CA SER A 141 -18.49 -6.86 -3.49
C SER A 141 -18.35 -8.34 -3.11
N LYS A 142 -18.62 -9.25 -4.04
CA LYS A 142 -18.43 -10.69 -3.84
C LYS A 142 -16.95 -11.07 -3.68
N GLN A 143 -16.08 -10.54 -4.54
CA GLN A 143 -14.63 -10.78 -4.46
C GLN A 143 -14.04 -10.15 -3.19
N ILE A 144 -14.44 -8.93 -2.85
CA ILE A 144 -14.01 -8.23 -1.63
C ILE A 144 -14.46 -9.02 -0.39
N GLY A 145 -15.70 -9.48 -0.36
CA GLY A 145 -16.22 -10.28 0.76
C GLY A 145 -15.41 -11.54 0.99
N LYS A 146 -15.11 -12.29 -0.08
CA LYS A 146 -14.23 -13.47 -0.02
C LYS A 146 -12.83 -13.10 0.48
N LEU A 147 -12.24 -12.02 -0.05
CA LEU A 147 -10.88 -11.60 0.28
C LEU A 147 -10.72 -11.14 1.73
N LEU A 148 -11.71 -10.43 2.26
CA LEU A 148 -11.68 -9.87 3.61
C LEU A 148 -12.40 -10.72 4.66
N ALA A 149 -12.83 -11.93 4.28
CA ALA A 149 -13.59 -12.87 5.12
C ALA A 149 -14.86 -12.23 5.75
N ILE A 150 -15.62 -11.48 4.95
CA ILE A 150 -16.90 -10.85 5.34
C ILE A 150 -17.98 -11.11 4.29
N SER A 151 -19.26 -10.94 4.65
CA SER A 151 -20.33 -11.11 3.67
C SER A 151 -20.30 -10.00 2.59
N PRO A 152 -20.71 -10.29 1.34
CA PRO A 152 -20.87 -9.25 0.31
C PRO A 152 -21.80 -8.12 0.76
N ARG A 153 -22.85 -8.44 1.53
CA ARG A 153 -23.76 -7.45 2.12
C ARG A 153 -23.03 -6.51 3.08
N THR A 154 -22.07 -7.02 3.85
CA THR A 154 -21.22 -6.20 4.72
C THR A 154 -20.33 -5.25 3.91
N VAL A 155 -19.80 -5.70 2.77
CA VAL A 155 -19.06 -4.83 1.84
C VAL A 155 -19.96 -3.70 1.35
N ASP A 156 -21.18 -3.99 0.95
CA ASP A 156 -22.12 -2.98 0.44
C ASP A 156 -22.47 -1.92 1.50
N ILE A 157 -22.54 -2.29 2.78
CA ILE A 157 -22.68 -1.34 3.89
C ILE A 157 -21.49 -0.36 3.93
N TYR A 158 -20.26 -0.86 3.82
CA TYR A 158 -19.07 -0.01 3.78
C TYR A 158 -19.01 0.84 2.50
N ARG A 159 -19.44 0.30 1.35
CA ARG A 159 -19.56 1.08 0.10
C ARG A 159 -20.52 2.25 0.27
N ALA A 160 -21.68 2.04 0.89
CA ALA A 160 -22.64 3.11 1.14
C ALA A 160 -22.06 4.21 2.06
N ARG A 161 -21.27 3.82 3.07
CA ARG A 161 -20.56 4.78 3.94
C ARG A 161 -19.50 5.57 3.18
N LEU A 162 -18.70 4.90 2.37
CA LEU A 162 -17.71 5.53 1.49
C LEU A 162 -18.38 6.50 0.51
N MET A 163 -19.48 6.09 -0.13
CA MET A 163 -20.26 6.96 -1.00
C MET A 163 -20.70 8.25 -0.29
N LYS A 164 -21.21 8.13 0.95
CA LYS A 164 -21.58 9.31 1.74
C LYS A 164 -20.37 10.23 2.03
N LYS A 165 -19.22 9.65 2.38
CA LYS A 165 -18.00 10.41 2.73
C LYS A 165 -17.37 11.11 1.53
N TYR A 166 -17.41 10.48 0.36
CA TYR A 166 -16.87 11.03 -0.89
C TYR A 166 -17.91 11.81 -1.72
N GLY A 167 -19.16 11.88 -1.27
CA GLY A 167 -20.25 12.52 -2.00
C GLY A 167 -20.56 11.82 -3.34
N ALA A 168 -20.38 10.49 -3.40
CA ALA A 168 -20.62 9.71 -4.60
C ALA A 168 -22.07 9.22 -4.68
N HIS A 169 -22.65 9.28 -5.88
CA HIS A 169 -24.04 8.86 -6.12
C HIS A 169 -24.16 7.44 -6.67
N THR A 170 -23.07 6.89 -7.23
CA THR A 170 -23.02 5.51 -7.73
C THR A 170 -21.74 4.79 -7.32
N ALA A 171 -21.75 3.48 -7.50
CA ALA A 171 -20.56 2.63 -7.36
C ALA A 171 -19.39 3.07 -8.25
N VAL A 172 -19.68 3.46 -9.49
CA VAL A 172 -18.68 3.90 -10.47
C VAL A 172 -18.14 5.27 -10.10
N ASP A 173 -19.01 6.20 -9.73
CA ASP A 173 -18.65 7.53 -9.25
C ASP A 173 -17.76 7.45 -7.99
N LEU A 174 -18.06 6.53 -7.06
CA LEU A 174 -17.19 6.30 -5.90
C LEU A 174 -15.78 5.89 -6.33
N VAL A 175 -15.65 4.93 -7.25
CA VAL A 175 -14.33 4.49 -7.73
C VAL A 175 -13.62 5.64 -8.45
N GLN A 176 -14.34 6.43 -9.27
CA GLN A 176 -13.76 7.59 -9.94
C GLN A 176 -13.21 8.60 -8.94
N ARG A 177 -13.93 8.91 -7.86
CA ARG A 177 -13.44 9.82 -6.81
C ARG A 177 -12.27 9.26 -6.02
N LEU A 178 -12.21 7.94 -5.82
CA LEU A 178 -11.06 7.31 -5.17
C LEU A 178 -9.79 7.30 -6.07
N VAL A 179 -9.95 7.37 -7.39
CA VAL A 179 -8.88 7.25 -8.39
C VAL A 179 -8.46 8.59 -9.00
N ASN A 180 -9.39 9.53 -9.11
CA ASN A 180 -9.24 10.84 -9.74
C ASN A 180 -9.86 11.87 -8.82
N HIS A 181 -9.05 12.48 -7.96
CA HIS A 181 -9.46 13.68 -7.24
C HIS A 181 -8.55 14.84 -7.60
#